data_AF-A0A1C5XF71-F1
#
_entry.id   AF-A0A1C5XF71-F1
#
_cell.length_a   1.000
_cell.length_b   1.000
_cell.length_c   1.000
_cell.angle_alpha   90.00
_cell.angle_beta   90.00
_cell.angle_gamma   90.00
#
_symmetry.space_group_name_H-M   'P 1'
#
loop_
_entity.id
_entity.type
_entity.pdbx_description
1 polymer ?
#
loop_
_entity_poly.entity_id
_entity_poly.type
_entity_poly.pdbx_seq_one_letter_code
_entity_poly.pdbx_strand_id
1 'polypeptide(L)'
;MCTAAKEGYHCTIAFVIQMNGIHRVFPNEATVGKEDLEEMGTSMTLDLLEDGTGTMDYDGTVYDLTWDDSSITMEDVADFYTLEDGVLMLANADTEMVFERPGSVAAVTAPDEEEGEQTASSTAASIEDSWTVVPLASAQELVPYSCTEFSMNIPEGWSVKSSAMYTGMFHAIHVFDPENPVNQIFFMLKMEPLFSDENSRAMMALSSDLFGKCPILTNVSTQGVFEIFPQFADAMNATADYADIQTPYIADFSVTESFESTQGMSNVAISPSILRADFTQNGTTGEGMFTADVVPFAMCTGMGYYSVYNLTVLSAEKGTFQDWHPTLNKVLSSLNYTPEFQSFAMSQSNQAASTSQSLSQSASEMSDSIMSSWENRNRSQDIMSQKQSDATLGYERIVDTETGNIYKIDNGFTDWYDGSRYKSITDDQYTDSVEAVIHWK
;
A
#
# COMPACT_ATOMS: atom_id res chain seq x y z
N MET A 1 -17.96 12.18 -39.35
CA MET A 1 -17.75 12.35 -37.89
C MET A 1 -17.25 13.73 -37.46
N CYS A 2 -16.93 14.67 -38.37
CA CYS A 2 -16.57 16.06 -38.02
C CYS A 2 -17.64 16.89 -37.26
N THR A 3 -18.88 16.41 -37.15
CA THR A 3 -19.94 17.07 -36.36
C THR A 3 -20.10 16.45 -34.98
N ALA A 4 -19.68 15.19 -34.77
CA ALA A 4 -19.51 14.63 -33.43
C ALA A 4 -18.24 15.23 -32.79
N ALA A 5 -17.11 15.29 -33.48
CA ALA A 5 -15.87 15.89 -32.94
C ALA A 5 -15.95 17.39 -32.53
N LYS A 6 -17.08 18.09 -32.75
CA LYS A 6 -17.32 19.45 -32.26
C LYS A 6 -18.03 19.54 -30.90
N GLU A 7 -18.47 18.42 -30.33
CA GLU A 7 -19.11 18.39 -28.99
C GLU A 7 -18.28 17.62 -27.95
N GLY A 8 -16.96 17.46 -28.16
CA GLY A 8 -16.04 16.97 -27.12
C GLY A 8 -16.26 15.51 -26.74
N TYR A 9 -16.33 14.61 -27.72
CA TYR A 9 -16.51 13.18 -27.48
C TYR A 9 -15.22 12.57 -26.92
N HIS A 10 -15.06 12.62 -25.60
CA HIS A 10 -14.40 11.54 -24.89
C HIS A 10 -15.34 10.32 -24.98
N CYS A 11 -14.91 9.30 -25.71
CA CYS A 11 -15.66 8.05 -25.82
C CYS A 11 -14.75 6.91 -25.36
N THR A 12 -14.64 6.73 -24.04
CA THR A 12 -14.15 5.49 -23.46
C THR A 12 -15.29 4.49 -23.55
N ILE A 13 -15.28 3.62 -24.55
CA ILE A 13 -16.17 2.46 -24.59
C ILE A 13 -15.32 1.23 -24.32
N ALA A 14 -15.47 0.66 -23.13
CA ALA A 14 -14.94 -0.64 -22.79
C ALA A 14 -15.93 -1.72 -23.22
N PHE A 15 -15.60 -2.52 -24.25
CA PHE A 15 -16.17 -3.85 -24.41
C PHE A 15 -15.12 -4.84 -24.92
N VAL A 16 -15.09 -5.95 -24.18
CA VAL A 16 -14.34 -7.20 -24.29
C VAL A 16 -14.91 -8.09 -25.40
N ILE A 17 -14.13 -8.42 -26.43
CA ILE A 17 -14.48 -9.43 -27.46
C ILE A 17 -13.31 -10.37 -27.78
N GLN A 18 -13.35 -11.59 -27.23
CA GLN A 18 -12.26 -12.56 -27.40
C GLN A 18 -12.00 -12.99 -28.86
N MET A 19 -10.73 -13.11 -29.24
CA MET A 19 -10.23 -14.23 -30.06
C MET A 19 -8.86 -14.73 -29.57
N ASN A 20 -8.78 -16.02 -29.25
CA ASN A 20 -7.52 -16.78 -29.24
C ASN A 20 -7.56 -17.85 -30.35
N GLY A 21 -6.65 -17.75 -31.33
CA GLY A 21 -6.21 -18.86 -32.21
C GLY A 21 -6.95 -19.08 -33.55
N ILE A 22 -6.20 -19.00 -34.66
CA ILE A 22 -6.62 -18.89 -36.08
C ILE A 22 -7.38 -20.12 -36.72
N HIS A 23 -8.57 -19.88 -37.33
CA HIS A 23 -9.12 -20.23 -38.69
C HIS A 23 -10.62 -20.69 -38.81
N ARG A 24 -11.50 -19.77 -39.28
CA ARG A 24 -12.61 -19.81 -40.31
C ARG A 24 -13.88 -20.74 -40.28
N VAL A 25 -15.05 -20.07 -40.42
CA VAL A 25 -16.40 -20.38 -41.04
C VAL A 25 -17.54 -21.07 -40.22
N PHE A 26 -18.64 -20.29 -40.02
CA PHE A 26 -20.04 -20.49 -39.50
C PHE A 26 -20.74 -21.87 -39.63
N PRO A 27 -21.80 -22.19 -38.82
CA PRO A 27 -22.78 -21.27 -38.20
C PRO A 27 -23.21 -21.49 -36.73
N ASN A 28 -23.66 -20.37 -36.13
CA ASN A 28 -24.77 -20.21 -35.19
C ASN A 28 -24.61 -20.42 -33.66
N GLU A 29 -25.00 -19.35 -32.95
CA GLU A 29 -25.83 -19.30 -31.72
C GLU A 29 -25.15 -19.32 -30.34
N ALA A 30 -24.14 -18.47 -30.13
CA ALA A 30 -23.84 -18.02 -28.76
C ALA A 30 -23.63 -16.51 -28.72
N THR A 31 -24.61 -15.81 -28.12
CA THR A 31 -24.43 -14.44 -27.62
C THR A 31 -23.85 -14.56 -26.22
N VAL A 32 -22.68 -13.99 -25.98
CA VAL A 32 -22.04 -13.94 -24.66
C VAL A 32 -22.35 -12.58 -24.06
N GLY A 33 -22.89 -12.54 -22.84
CA GLY A 33 -23.30 -11.32 -22.17
C GLY A 33 -22.16 -10.66 -21.39
N LYS A 34 -22.34 -9.40 -21.00
CA LYS A 34 -21.41 -8.63 -20.16
C LYS A 34 -20.97 -9.37 -18.90
N GLU A 35 -21.91 -10.04 -18.22
CA GLU A 35 -21.65 -10.76 -16.95
C GLU A 35 -20.74 -11.99 -17.16
N ASP A 36 -20.88 -12.70 -18.28
CA ASP A 36 -20.03 -13.86 -18.59
C ASP A 36 -18.58 -13.45 -18.89
N LEU A 37 -18.37 -12.24 -19.43
CA LEU A 37 -17.05 -11.67 -19.74
C LEU A 37 -16.31 -11.21 -18.47
N GLU A 38 -17.03 -10.67 -17.50
CA GLU A 38 -16.50 -10.26 -16.18
C GLU A 38 -16.07 -11.47 -15.34
N GLU A 39 -16.82 -12.58 -15.40
CA GLU A 39 -16.50 -13.83 -14.70
C GLU A 39 -15.26 -14.54 -15.31
N MET A 40 -15.00 -14.31 -16.60
CA MET A 40 -13.86 -14.88 -17.33
C MET A 40 -12.59 -14.00 -17.29
N GLY A 41 -12.64 -12.81 -16.69
CA GLY A 41 -11.49 -11.94 -16.45
C GLY A 41 -10.79 -11.40 -17.70
N THR A 42 -11.48 -11.35 -18.84
CA THR A 42 -10.96 -10.76 -20.09
C THR A 42 -11.46 -9.31 -20.21
N SER A 43 -10.63 -8.36 -20.67
CA SER A 43 -11.06 -6.98 -20.97
C SER A 43 -10.65 -6.52 -22.39
N MET A 44 -11.50 -5.76 -23.10
CA MET A 44 -11.08 -4.92 -24.23
C MET A 44 -11.61 -3.51 -24.13
N THR A 45 -10.79 -2.59 -24.58
CA THR A 45 -11.06 -1.15 -24.60
C THR A 45 -10.66 -0.61 -25.95
N LEU A 46 -11.55 0.17 -26.56
CA LEU A 46 -11.28 0.88 -27.82
C LEU A 46 -11.25 2.38 -27.56
N ASP A 47 -10.08 2.99 -27.73
CA ASP A 47 -9.87 4.43 -27.61
C ASP A 47 -9.57 5.03 -28.99
N LEU A 48 -10.41 5.96 -29.44
CA LEU A 48 -10.25 6.66 -30.71
C LEU A 48 -9.94 8.14 -30.45
N LEU A 49 -8.85 8.65 -31.00
CA LEU A 49 -8.39 10.03 -30.88
C LEU A 49 -8.78 10.87 -32.10
N GLU A 50 -9.00 12.16 -31.88
CA GLU A 50 -9.45 13.11 -32.93
C GLU A 50 -8.48 13.29 -34.10
N ASP A 51 -7.20 12.94 -33.92
CA ASP A 51 -6.17 13.05 -34.95
C ASP A 51 -6.17 11.87 -35.94
N GLY A 52 -7.14 10.96 -35.83
CA GLY A 52 -7.27 9.77 -36.66
C GLY A 52 -6.39 8.61 -36.19
N THR A 53 -5.85 8.69 -34.97
CA THR A 53 -5.15 7.58 -34.30
C THR A 53 -6.00 7.01 -33.17
N GLY A 54 -5.61 5.88 -32.61
CA GLY A 54 -6.28 5.28 -31.47
C GLY A 54 -5.55 4.04 -30.99
N THR A 55 -6.10 3.42 -29.95
CA THR A 55 -5.58 2.18 -29.37
C THR A 55 -6.72 1.20 -29.10
N MET A 56 -6.47 -0.07 -29.39
CA MET A 56 -7.32 -1.16 -28.92
C MET A 56 -6.51 -1.99 -27.91
N ASP A 57 -6.95 -2.02 -26.66
CA ASP A 57 -6.43 -2.96 -25.66
C ASP A 57 -7.22 -4.27 -25.79
N TYR A 58 -6.52 -5.37 -25.99
CA TYR A 58 -7.03 -6.72 -25.90
C TYR A 58 -6.26 -7.47 -24.81
N ASP A 59 -6.93 -7.81 -23.71
CA ASP A 59 -6.38 -8.68 -22.65
C ASP A 59 -5.00 -8.22 -22.14
N GLY A 60 -4.83 -6.89 -22.00
CA GLY A 60 -3.60 -6.24 -21.54
C GLY A 60 -2.54 -6.04 -22.64
N THR A 61 -2.86 -6.38 -23.90
CA THR A 61 -2.02 -6.11 -25.06
C THR A 61 -2.61 -4.95 -25.87
N VAL A 62 -1.87 -3.85 -25.95
CA VAL A 62 -2.30 -2.63 -26.64
C VAL A 62 -1.84 -2.64 -28.10
N TYR A 63 -2.77 -2.41 -29.01
CA TYR A 63 -2.55 -2.27 -30.45
C TYR A 63 -2.81 -0.83 -30.89
N ASP A 64 -1.83 -0.23 -31.56
CA ASP A 64 -2.01 1.06 -32.22
C ASP A 64 -2.87 0.88 -33.49
N LEU A 65 -3.81 1.79 -33.69
CA LEU A 65 -4.66 1.83 -34.86
C LEU A 65 -4.76 3.24 -35.44
N THR A 66 -5.21 3.30 -36.69
CA THR A 66 -5.62 4.54 -37.34
C THR A 66 -7.06 4.41 -37.80
N TRP A 67 -7.80 5.50 -37.84
CA TRP A 67 -9.21 5.45 -38.23
C TRP A 67 -9.61 6.68 -39.04
N ASP A 68 -10.60 6.48 -39.91
CA ASP A 68 -11.24 7.53 -40.69
C ASP A 68 -12.76 7.43 -40.62
N ASP A 69 -13.47 8.29 -41.35
CA ASP A 69 -14.94 8.34 -41.35
C ASP A 69 -15.64 7.02 -41.75
N SER A 70 -14.91 6.01 -42.22
CA SER A 70 -15.46 4.78 -42.78
C SER A 70 -14.81 3.49 -42.29
N SER A 71 -13.61 3.55 -41.73
CA SER A 71 -12.85 2.36 -41.34
C SER A 71 -11.90 2.59 -40.18
N ILE A 72 -11.64 1.52 -39.44
CA ILE A 72 -10.56 1.41 -38.45
C ILE A 72 -9.52 0.46 -39.04
N THR A 73 -8.27 0.92 -39.10
CA THR A 73 -7.14 0.17 -39.65
C THR A 73 -6.18 -0.21 -38.53
N MET A 74 -6.04 -1.52 -38.30
CA MET A 74 -5.09 -2.10 -37.35
C MET A 74 -4.16 -3.06 -38.11
N GLU A 75 -2.84 -2.96 -37.91
CA GLU A 75 -1.84 -3.80 -38.59
C GLU A 75 -2.04 -3.92 -40.12
N ASP A 76 -2.33 -2.80 -40.80
CA ASP A 76 -2.62 -2.69 -42.25
C ASP A 76 -3.90 -3.41 -42.74
N VAL A 77 -4.79 -3.84 -41.83
CA VAL A 77 -6.11 -4.39 -42.14
C VAL A 77 -7.18 -3.38 -41.77
N ALA A 78 -8.01 -2.99 -42.74
CA ALA A 78 -9.10 -2.02 -42.55
C ALA A 78 -10.43 -2.75 -42.33
N ASP A 79 -11.01 -2.56 -41.14
CA ASP A 79 -12.35 -3.01 -40.78
C ASP A 79 -13.34 -1.85 -40.89
N PHE A 80 -14.44 -2.08 -41.60
CA PHE A 80 -15.49 -1.09 -41.79
C PHE A 80 -16.44 -1.09 -40.60
N TYR A 81 -16.85 0.09 -40.17
CA TYR A 81 -17.77 0.25 -39.06
C TYR A 81 -19.01 1.04 -39.45
N THR A 82 -20.08 0.83 -38.69
CA THR A 82 -21.30 1.62 -38.71
C THR A 82 -21.50 2.25 -37.34
N LEU A 83 -21.90 3.51 -37.29
CA LEU A 83 -22.19 4.24 -36.06
C LEU A 83 -23.63 4.73 -36.12
N GLU A 84 -24.53 4.07 -35.38
CA GLU A 84 -25.94 4.46 -35.24
C GLU A 84 -26.28 4.57 -33.75
N ASP A 85 -26.99 5.63 -33.36
CA ASP A 85 -27.51 5.86 -31.99
C ASP A 85 -26.48 5.71 -30.85
N GLY A 86 -25.21 6.10 -31.11
CA GLY A 86 -24.13 6.01 -30.12
C GLY A 86 -23.59 4.59 -29.93
N VAL A 87 -23.95 3.68 -30.83
CA VAL A 87 -23.47 2.31 -30.90
C VAL A 87 -22.57 2.18 -32.14
N LEU A 88 -21.30 1.89 -31.92
CA LEU A 88 -20.33 1.59 -32.97
C LEU A 88 -20.33 0.08 -33.21
N MET A 89 -20.63 -0.33 -34.44
CA MET A 89 -20.66 -1.72 -34.86
C MET A 89 -19.59 -1.98 -35.92
N LEU A 90 -18.64 -2.84 -35.60
CA LEU A 90 -17.60 -3.37 -36.48
C LEU A 90 -18.02 -4.77 -36.92
N ALA A 91 -18.49 -4.91 -38.16
CA ALA A 91 -18.96 -6.17 -38.70
C ALA A 91 -18.08 -6.62 -39.87
N ASN A 92 -17.40 -7.75 -39.71
CA ASN A 92 -16.69 -8.40 -40.80
C ASN A 92 -17.32 -9.76 -41.13
N ALA A 93 -16.69 -10.51 -42.05
CA ALA A 93 -17.26 -11.76 -42.53
C ALA A 93 -17.40 -12.83 -41.44
N ASP A 94 -16.67 -12.75 -40.32
CA ASP A 94 -16.53 -13.78 -39.29
C ASP A 94 -16.88 -13.30 -37.86
N THR A 95 -16.94 -11.99 -37.61
CA THR A 95 -17.20 -11.39 -36.28
C THR A 95 -18.01 -10.11 -36.39
N GLU A 96 -18.94 -9.93 -35.45
CA GLU A 96 -19.70 -8.70 -35.23
C GLU A 96 -19.37 -8.18 -33.83
N MET A 97 -18.86 -6.96 -33.78
CA MET A 97 -18.41 -6.29 -32.56
C MET A 97 -19.26 -5.05 -32.35
N VAL A 98 -19.87 -4.92 -31.18
CA VAL A 98 -20.81 -3.84 -30.86
C VAL A 98 -20.31 -3.09 -29.63
N PHE A 99 -20.16 -1.78 -29.78
CA PHE A 99 -19.61 -0.86 -28.78
C PHE A 99 -20.65 0.22 -28.45
N GLU A 100 -21.21 0.21 -27.26
CA GLU A 100 -22.20 1.21 -26.82
C GLU A 100 -21.54 2.34 -26.02
N ARG A 101 -21.90 3.60 -26.28
CA ARG A 101 -21.48 4.76 -25.47
C ARG A 101 -21.89 4.59 -24.00
N PRO A 102 -21.06 4.93 -23.00
CA PRO A 102 -21.49 4.93 -21.61
C PRO A 102 -22.57 6.02 -21.39
N GLY A 103 -23.82 5.57 -21.17
CA GLY A 103 -24.90 6.32 -20.52
C GLY A 103 -25.43 7.59 -21.21
N SER A 104 -26.40 7.45 -22.13
CA SER A 104 -27.38 8.50 -22.46
C SER A 104 -28.74 8.09 -21.90
N VAL A 105 -29.25 8.82 -20.91
CA VAL A 105 -30.66 8.73 -20.50
C VAL A 105 -31.39 9.90 -21.13
N ALA A 106 -32.34 9.57 -22.02
CA ALA A 106 -33.06 10.48 -22.89
C ALA A 106 -33.68 11.69 -22.16
N ALA A 107 -33.33 12.90 -22.61
CA ALA A 107 -33.96 14.14 -22.22
C ALA A 107 -35.31 14.32 -22.94
N VAL A 108 -36.36 14.59 -22.16
CA VAL A 108 -37.66 15.09 -22.63
C VAL A 108 -37.49 16.52 -23.12
N THR A 109 -38.16 16.86 -24.22
CA THR A 109 -37.94 18.07 -25.02
C THR A 109 -38.59 19.36 -24.48
N ALA A 110 -37.85 20.46 -24.73
CA ALA A 110 -38.24 21.85 -25.05
C ALA A 110 -38.34 22.91 -23.91
N PRO A 111 -38.15 24.23 -24.21
CA PRO A 111 -37.28 24.86 -25.23
C PRO A 111 -36.38 26.00 -24.69
N ASP A 112 -35.43 26.41 -25.54
CA ASP A 112 -34.44 27.51 -25.45
C ASP A 112 -34.79 28.75 -24.61
N GLU A 113 -33.80 29.29 -23.88
CA GLU A 113 -33.51 30.73 -23.84
C GLU A 113 -32.08 31.04 -23.31
N GLU A 114 -31.28 31.60 -24.23
CA GLU A 114 -30.15 32.55 -24.14
C GLU A 114 -28.94 32.39 -23.18
N GLU A 115 -27.78 32.54 -23.82
CA GLU A 115 -26.41 32.65 -23.32
C GLU A 115 -26.22 33.67 -22.17
N GLY A 116 -25.43 33.26 -21.18
CA GLY A 116 -24.78 34.17 -20.24
C GLY A 116 -23.48 33.56 -19.74
N GLU A 117 -22.34 34.07 -20.24
CA GLU A 117 -21.02 33.82 -19.67
C GLU A 117 -21.03 34.16 -18.17
N GLN A 118 -21.03 33.13 -17.32
CA GLN A 118 -20.72 33.25 -15.89
C GLN A 118 -19.40 32.55 -15.61
N THR A 119 -18.48 33.35 -15.10
CA THR A 119 -17.10 33.01 -14.74
C THR A 119 -17.00 31.78 -13.85
N ALA A 120 -16.25 30.77 -14.30
CA ALA A 120 -15.93 29.51 -13.61
C ALA A 120 -15.39 29.66 -12.17
N SER A 121 -14.84 30.84 -11.83
CA SER A 121 -14.37 31.17 -10.48
C SER A 121 -15.50 31.27 -9.45
N SER A 122 -16.75 31.55 -9.85
CA SER A 122 -17.88 31.67 -8.92
C SER A 122 -18.54 30.33 -8.57
N THR A 123 -18.38 29.31 -9.41
CA THR A 123 -18.98 27.98 -9.26
C THR A 123 -18.13 27.04 -8.40
N ALA A 124 -16.80 27.13 -8.49
CA ALA A 124 -15.91 26.31 -7.65
C ALA A 124 -16.00 26.67 -6.16
N ALA A 125 -16.03 27.98 -5.85
CA ALA A 125 -16.17 28.46 -4.48
C ALA A 125 -17.51 28.04 -3.83
N SER A 126 -18.60 27.98 -4.61
CA SER A 126 -19.90 27.54 -4.10
C SER A 126 -20.03 26.01 -3.97
N ILE A 127 -19.20 25.23 -4.66
CA ILE A 127 -19.12 23.77 -4.51
C ILE A 127 -18.32 23.40 -3.27
N GLU A 128 -17.19 24.08 -3.01
CA GLU A 128 -16.41 23.89 -1.78
C GLU A 128 -17.22 24.20 -0.51
N ASP A 129 -18.20 25.12 -0.59
CA ASP A 129 -19.13 25.40 0.52
C ASP A 129 -19.99 24.18 0.92
N SER A 130 -20.15 23.20 0.03
CA SER A 130 -20.87 21.94 0.29
C SER A 130 -19.98 20.83 0.85
N TRP A 131 -18.66 21.05 0.89
CA TRP A 131 -17.68 20.04 1.26
C TRP A 131 -17.43 19.99 2.77
N THR A 132 -17.20 18.79 3.26
CA THR A 132 -16.58 18.56 4.57
C THR A 132 -15.19 17.98 4.33
N VAL A 133 -14.16 18.79 4.55
CA VAL A 133 -12.76 18.38 4.40
C VAL A 133 -12.28 17.79 5.72
N VAL A 134 -11.86 16.54 5.68
CA VAL A 134 -11.32 15.78 6.82
C VAL A 134 -9.84 15.53 6.54
N PRO A 135 -8.92 16.08 7.34
CA PRO A 135 -7.49 15.76 7.21
C PRO A 135 -7.27 14.24 7.28
N LEU A 136 -6.30 13.74 6.54
CA LEU A 136 -5.94 12.33 6.67
C LEU A 136 -5.53 12.01 8.11
N ALA A 137 -5.96 10.85 8.61
CA ALA A 137 -5.50 10.36 9.90
C ALA A 137 -3.96 10.23 9.95
N SER A 138 -3.31 9.96 8.81
CA SER A 138 -1.85 9.92 8.74
C SER A 138 -1.18 11.30 8.77
N ALA A 139 -1.90 12.39 8.50
CA ALA A 139 -1.37 13.76 8.48
C ALA A 139 -1.46 14.46 9.86
N GLN A 140 -1.76 13.71 10.92
CA GLN A 140 -1.86 14.23 12.28
C GLN A 140 -0.57 14.90 12.76
N GLU A 141 -0.71 15.93 13.61
CA GLU A 141 0.42 16.59 14.24
C GLU A 141 1.16 15.60 15.17
N LEU A 142 2.49 15.64 15.12
CA LEU A 142 3.32 14.86 16.02
C LEU A 142 3.60 15.66 17.29
N VAL A 143 3.23 15.10 18.45
CA VAL A 143 3.45 15.69 19.76
C VAL A 143 4.66 15.06 20.45
N PRO A 144 5.43 15.82 21.23
CA PRO A 144 6.58 15.28 21.94
C PRO A 144 6.13 14.34 23.07
N TYR A 145 6.69 13.14 23.07
CA TYR A 145 6.60 12.15 24.15
C TYR A 145 7.98 11.98 24.81
N SER A 146 7.99 11.81 26.13
CA SER A 146 9.21 11.54 26.88
C SER A 146 8.92 10.70 28.11
N CYS A 147 9.83 9.76 28.39
CA CYS A 147 9.85 8.93 29.58
C CYS A 147 11.28 8.88 30.15
N THR A 148 11.56 7.97 31.09
CA THR A 148 12.90 7.87 31.70
C THR A 148 13.95 7.34 30.71
N GLU A 149 13.54 6.44 29.81
CA GLU A 149 14.41 5.70 28.91
C GLU A 149 14.67 6.45 27.59
N PHE A 150 13.67 7.16 27.06
CA PHE A 150 13.76 7.83 25.75
C PHE A 150 12.75 8.97 25.59
N SER A 151 12.95 9.75 24.54
CA SER A 151 12.00 10.71 23.97
C SER A 151 11.74 10.41 22.50
N MET A 152 10.57 10.76 21.99
CA MET A 152 10.22 10.67 20.56
C MET A 152 9.01 11.56 20.26
N ASN A 153 8.73 11.86 19.01
CA ASN A 153 7.50 12.51 18.59
C ASN A 153 6.50 11.45 18.11
N ILE A 154 5.28 11.46 18.63
CA ILE A 154 4.22 10.48 18.31
C ILE A 154 3.00 11.18 17.74
N PRO A 155 2.16 10.51 16.93
CA PRO A 155 0.90 11.11 16.50
C PRO A 155 0.03 11.42 17.72
N GLU A 156 -0.67 12.56 17.68
CA GLU A 156 -1.56 12.95 18.77
C GLU A 156 -2.59 11.85 19.08
N GLY A 157 -2.86 11.61 20.37
CA GLY A 157 -3.81 10.58 20.81
C GLY A 157 -3.29 9.13 20.80
N TRP A 158 -2.11 8.87 20.23
CA TRP A 158 -1.52 7.53 20.23
C TRP A 158 -0.99 7.13 21.60
N SER A 159 -0.99 5.82 21.85
CA SER A 159 -0.48 5.22 23.08
C SER A 159 0.97 4.76 22.91
N VAL A 160 1.78 4.97 23.95
CA VAL A 160 3.14 4.44 24.04
C VAL A 160 3.23 3.46 25.21
N LYS A 161 3.77 2.27 24.93
CA LYS A 161 4.16 1.27 25.92
C LYS A 161 5.63 0.92 25.72
N SER A 162 6.36 0.77 26.81
CA SER A 162 7.76 0.37 26.75
C SER A 162 8.13 -0.49 27.95
N SER A 163 9.14 -1.34 27.77
CA SER A 163 9.75 -2.06 28.90
C SER A 163 10.48 -1.11 29.83
N ALA A 164 10.67 -1.51 31.09
CA ALA A 164 11.41 -0.73 32.06
C ALA A 164 12.92 -0.63 31.74
N MET A 165 13.58 0.45 32.18
CA MET A 165 15.03 0.70 32.01
C MET A 165 15.94 -0.51 32.29
N TYR A 166 15.61 -1.35 33.28
CA TYR A 166 16.47 -2.47 33.66
C TYR A 166 16.55 -3.60 32.62
N THR A 167 15.66 -3.62 31.61
CA THR A 167 15.74 -4.57 30.49
C THR A 167 16.92 -4.29 29.56
N GLY A 168 17.48 -3.08 29.60
CA GLY A 168 18.71 -2.72 28.90
C GLY A 168 18.66 -3.03 27.40
N MET A 169 19.54 -3.92 26.93
CA MET A 169 19.57 -4.31 25.51
C MET A 169 18.30 -5.01 25.03
N PHE A 170 17.47 -5.53 25.94
CA PHE A 170 16.18 -6.17 25.60
C PHE A 170 15.01 -5.20 25.68
N HIS A 171 15.28 -3.90 25.59
CA HIS A 171 14.24 -2.89 25.64
C HIS A 171 13.37 -2.92 24.39
N ALA A 172 12.06 -2.81 24.61
CA ALA A 172 11.04 -2.77 23.57
C ALA A 172 10.15 -1.54 23.73
N ILE A 173 9.71 -1.00 22.61
CA ILE A 173 8.81 0.15 22.49
C ILE A 173 7.67 -0.26 21.55
N HIS A 174 6.45 0.06 21.95
CA HIS A 174 5.25 -0.10 21.15
C HIS A 174 4.47 1.21 21.15
N VAL A 175 4.35 1.83 19.98
CA VAL A 175 3.60 3.06 19.75
C VAL A 175 2.46 2.71 18.80
N PHE A 176 1.21 2.93 19.20
CA PHE A 176 0.06 2.49 18.42
C PHE A 176 -1.16 3.40 18.58
N ASP A 177 -2.01 3.38 17.55
CA ASP A 177 -3.33 3.99 17.59
C ASP A 177 -4.28 3.14 18.46
N PRO A 178 -4.80 3.65 19.59
CA PRO A 178 -5.69 2.88 20.44
C PRO A 178 -7.03 2.49 19.77
N GLU A 179 -7.47 3.24 18.76
CA GLU A 179 -8.72 2.96 18.03
C GLU A 179 -8.48 1.99 16.86
N ASN A 180 -7.28 1.96 16.29
CA ASN A 180 -6.88 1.02 15.24
C ASN A 180 -5.44 0.50 15.45
N PRO A 181 -5.23 -0.50 16.33
CA PRO A 181 -3.89 -0.95 16.74
C PRO A 181 -3.02 -1.56 15.62
N VAL A 182 -3.56 -1.79 14.41
CA VAL A 182 -2.74 -2.18 13.26
C VAL A 182 -1.85 -1.01 12.80
N ASN A 183 -2.28 0.22 13.06
CA ASN A 183 -1.47 1.44 12.91
C ASN A 183 -0.51 1.53 14.08
N GLN A 184 0.75 1.14 13.87
CA GLN A 184 1.70 0.96 14.95
C GLN A 184 3.16 1.03 14.50
N ILE A 185 4.01 1.23 15.51
CA ILE A 185 5.45 1.06 15.49
C ILE A 185 5.80 0.13 16.64
N PHE A 186 6.43 -0.99 16.33
CA PHE A 186 7.05 -1.85 17.32
C PHE A 186 8.54 -1.89 17.08
N PHE A 187 9.33 -1.52 18.09
CA PHE A 187 10.77 -1.46 18.01
C PHE A 187 11.40 -2.17 19.21
N MET A 188 12.25 -3.16 18.95
CA MET A 188 12.97 -3.89 19.98
C MET A 188 14.46 -3.96 19.65
N LEU A 189 15.30 -3.55 20.61
CA LEU A 189 16.74 -3.50 20.43
C LEU A 189 17.35 -4.88 20.23
N LYS A 190 16.93 -5.85 21.04
CA LYS A 190 17.39 -7.23 21.00
C LYS A 190 16.34 -8.17 21.56
N MET A 191 16.20 -9.34 20.96
CA MET A 191 15.54 -10.50 21.57
C MET A 191 16.43 -11.74 21.49
N GLU A 192 16.39 -12.58 22.54
CA GLU A 192 17.06 -13.87 22.59
C GLU A 192 16.52 -14.73 23.75
N PRO A 193 16.76 -16.05 23.75
CA PRO A 193 17.27 -16.85 22.64
C PRO A 193 16.13 -17.30 21.71
N LEU A 194 16.43 -17.41 20.41
CA LEU A 194 15.65 -18.19 19.46
C LEU A 194 16.41 -19.47 19.14
N PHE A 195 15.78 -20.63 19.29
CA PHE A 195 16.45 -21.90 19.06
C PHE A 195 16.33 -22.37 17.62
N SER A 196 17.34 -23.08 17.12
CA SER A 196 17.33 -23.67 15.77
C SER A 196 16.35 -24.83 15.64
N ASP A 197 16.05 -25.50 16.75
CA ASP A 197 15.27 -26.74 16.76
C ASP A 197 14.71 -27.05 18.17
N GLU A 198 13.69 -27.91 18.19
CA GLU A 198 13.01 -28.33 19.40
C GLU A 198 13.92 -29.09 20.37
N ASN A 199 14.89 -29.86 19.87
CA ASN A 199 15.77 -30.63 20.74
C ASN A 199 16.73 -29.70 21.53
N SER A 200 17.30 -28.70 20.87
CA SER A 200 18.09 -27.64 21.51
C SER A 200 17.27 -26.89 22.55
N ARG A 201 16.03 -26.50 22.20
CA ARG A 201 15.10 -25.82 23.13
C ARG A 201 14.76 -26.69 24.34
N ALA A 202 14.39 -27.95 24.12
CA ALA A 202 14.01 -28.89 25.19
C ALA A 202 15.19 -29.18 26.12
N MET A 203 16.41 -29.31 25.59
CA MET A 203 17.62 -29.45 26.39
C MET A 203 17.86 -28.23 27.29
N MET A 204 17.64 -27.02 26.77
CA MET A 204 17.74 -25.79 27.56
C MET A 204 16.61 -25.65 28.58
N ALA A 205 15.40 -26.12 28.24
CA ALA A 205 14.25 -26.13 29.15
C ALA A 205 14.51 -26.93 30.44
N LEU A 206 15.42 -27.93 30.41
CA LEU A 206 15.85 -28.64 31.62
C LEU A 206 16.54 -27.73 32.66
N SER A 207 17.08 -26.59 32.22
CA SER A 207 17.74 -25.62 33.11
C SER A 207 16.80 -24.51 33.59
N SER A 208 15.74 -24.20 32.85
CA SER A 208 14.73 -23.22 33.19
C SER A 208 13.50 -23.39 32.30
N ASP A 209 12.30 -23.42 32.90
CA ASP A 209 11.03 -23.51 32.17
C ASP A 209 10.83 -22.35 31.17
N LEU A 210 11.50 -21.21 31.38
CA LEU A 210 11.47 -20.06 30.46
C LEU A 210 12.06 -20.42 29.09
N PHE A 211 13.13 -21.22 29.03
CA PHE A 211 13.70 -21.65 27.76
C PHE A 211 12.75 -22.57 26.98
N GLY A 212 11.90 -23.32 27.68
CA GLY A 212 10.83 -24.11 27.09
C GLY A 212 9.70 -23.28 26.48
N LYS A 213 9.74 -21.94 26.57
CA LYS A 213 8.80 -21.02 25.92
C LYS A 213 9.44 -20.19 24.82
N CYS A 214 10.76 -20.29 24.62
CA CYS A 214 11.45 -19.56 23.57
C CYS A 214 11.00 -20.02 22.18
N PRO A 215 10.87 -19.11 21.20
CA PRO A 215 10.52 -19.46 19.83
C PRO A 215 11.58 -20.34 19.15
N ILE A 216 11.16 -21.09 18.15
CA ILE A 216 12.04 -21.87 17.27
C ILE A 216 12.08 -21.20 15.89
N LEU A 217 13.28 -20.86 15.45
CA LEU A 217 13.53 -20.24 14.15
C LEU A 217 14.20 -21.24 13.22
N THR A 218 13.39 -21.96 12.43
CA THR A 218 13.90 -22.90 11.41
C THR A 218 14.26 -22.20 10.10
N ASN A 219 13.46 -21.20 9.69
CA ASN A 219 13.77 -20.33 8.57
C ASN A 219 14.62 -19.16 9.09
N VAL A 220 15.94 -19.25 8.97
CA VAL A 220 16.85 -18.26 9.58
C VAL A 220 17.03 -17.07 8.64
N SER A 221 16.10 -16.11 8.72
CA SER A 221 16.06 -14.88 7.91
C SER A 221 15.18 -13.82 8.58
N THR A 222 15.19 -12.57 8.09
CA THR A 222 14.18 -11.57 8.50
C THR A 222 12.76 -12.12 8.36
N GLN A 223 12.44 -12.73 7.20
CA GLN A 223 11.11 -13.26 6.93
C GLN A 223 10.72 -14.34 7.94
N GLY A 224 11.63 -15.27 8.23
CA GLY A 224 11.36 -16.34 9.17
C GLY A 224 11.09 -15.85 10.60
N VAL A 225 11.65 -14.71 11.01
CA VAL A 225 11.31 -14.06 12.29
C VAL A 225 9.84 -13.64 12.31
N PHE A 226 9.35 -13.03 11.24
CA PHE A 226 7.96 -12.58 11.15
C PHE A 226 6.96 -13.71 10.89
N GLU A 227 7.39 -14.81 10.24
CA GLU A 227 6.59 -16.04 10.11
C GLU A 227 6.30 -16.69 11.48
N ILE A 228 7.19 -16.54 12.46
CA ILE A 228 7.02 -17.08 13.82
C ILE A 228 6.63 -16.01 14.85
N PHE A 229 6.33 -14.77 14.42
CA PHE A 229 6.03 -13.65 15.32
C PHE A 229 4.94 -13.96 16.36
N PRO A 230 3.88 -14.73 16.06
CA PRO A 230 2.90 -15.15 17.06
C PRO A 230 3.51 -15.86 18.28
N GLN A 231 4.48 -16.75 18.04
CA GLN A 231 5.18 -17.48 19.11
C GLN A 231 6.05 -16.52 19.95
N PHE A 232 6.64 -15.53 19.29
CA PHE A 232 7.39 -14.48 19.96
C PHE A 232 6.48 -13.60 20.83
N ALA A 233 5.34 -13.16 20.31
CA ALA A 233 4.37 -12.37 21.05
C ALA A 233 3.84 -13.13 22.28
N ASP A 234 3.55 -14.42 22.14
CA ASP A 234 3.17 -15.28 23.27
C ASP A 234 4.26 -15.37 24.35
N ALA A 235 5.52 -15.54 23.93
CA ALA A 235 6.66 -15.61 24.86
C ALA A 235 6.90 -14.28 25.60
N MET A 236 6.79 -13.16 24.88
CA MET A 236 6.87 -11.81 25.44
C MET A 236 5.77 -11.57 26.47
N ASN A 237 4.51 -11.80 26.08
CA ASN A 237 3.36 -11.57 26.95
C ASN A 237 3.34 -12.50 28.19
N ALA A 238 3.99 -13.66 28.12
CA ALA A 238 4.17 -14.56 29.26
C ALA A 238 5.26 -14.10 30.25
N THR A 239 6.04 -13.07 29.90
CA THR A 239 7.15 -12.55 30.69
C THR A 239 6.73 -11.26 31.39
N ALA A 240 6.86 -11.20 32.72
CA ALA A 240 6.35 -10.09 33.53
C ALA A 240 6.89 -8.71 33.10
N ASP A 241 8.15 -8.65 32.65
CA ASP A 241 8.79 -7.41 32.20
C ASP A 241 8.21 -6.83 30.89
N TYR A 242 7.44 -7.64 30.17
CA TYR A 242 6.89 -7.32 28.85
C TYR A 242 5.36 -7.38 28.77
N ALA A 243 4.69 -7.85 29.84
CA ALA A 243 3.24 -8.04 29.87
C ALA A 243 2.44 -6.77 29.53
N ASP A 244 2.97 -5.59 29.88
CA ASP A 244 2.31 -4.30 29.64
C ASP A 244 2.65 -3.68 28.27
N ILE A 245 3.55 -4.28 27.49
CA ILE A 245 3.96 -3.75 26.17
C ILE A 245 2.89 -3.99 25.11
N GLN A 246 2.05 -5.01 25.30
CA GLN A 246 1.07 -5.43 24.30
C GLN A 246 1.77 -5.73 22.97
N THR A 247 2.75 -6.63 22.98
CA THR A 247 3.50 -7.00 21.77
C THR A 247 2.53 -7.36 20.64
N PRO A 248 2.70 -6.79 19.42
CA PRO A 248 1.77 -7.02 18.33
C PRO A 248 1.68 -8.49 17.97
N TYR A 249 0.50 -8.93 17.57
CA TYR A 249 0.27 -10.30 17.13
C TYR A 249 0.15 -10.32 15.61
N ILE A 250 1.31 -10.36 14.94
CA ILE A 250 1.43 -10.40 13.48
C ILE A 250 1.29 -11.85 13.03
N ALA A 251 0.19 -12.18 12.35
CA ALA A 251 -0.08 -13.50 11.79
C ALA A 251 -0.25 -13.44 10.26
N ASP A 252 -0.34 -14.61 9.61
CA ASP A 252 -0.54 -14.75 8.16
C ASP A 252 0.41 -13.88 7.31
N PHE A 253 1.67 -13.78 7.75
CA PHE A 253 2.66 -12.89 7.18
C PHE A 253 3.05 -13.31 5.75
N SER A 254 2.87 -12.39 4.80
CA SER A 254 3.13 -12.63 3.37
C SER A 254 3.97 -11.50 2.78
N VAL A 255 5.21 -11.80 2.41
CA VAL A 255 6.13 -10.83 1.80
C VAL A 255 5.66 -10.47 0.39
N THR A 256 5.53 -9.18 0.12
CA THR A 256 5.20 -8.62 -1.20
C THR A 256 6.46 -8.11 -1.90
N GLU A 257 7.36 -7.45 -1.17
CA GLU A 257 8.65 -6.98 -1.66
C GLU A 257 9.76 -7.20 -0.62
N SER A 258 11.00 -7.37 -1.09
CA SER A 258 12.18 -7.56 -0.24
C SER A 258 13.33 -6.72 -0.76
N PHE A 259 13.95 -5.95 0.13
CA PHE A 259 15.07 -5.07 -0.14
C PHE A 259 16.28 -5.49 0.69
N GLU A 260 17.50 -5.32 0.15
CA GLU A 260 18.71 -5.59 0.92
C GLU A 260 18.83 -4.61 2.10
N SER A 261 19.09 -5.12 3.30
CA SER A 261 19.42 -4.29 4.46
C SER A 261 20.94 -4.15 4.57
N THR A 262 21.42 -2.91 4.56
CA THR A 262 22.86 -2.59 4.66
C THR A 262 23.25 -1.97 6.00
N GLN A 263 22.30 -1.66 6.87
CA GLN A 263 22.50 -0.96 8.14
C GLN A 263 22.48 -1.90 9.36
N GLY A 264 22.77 -1.36 10.55
CA GLY A 264 22.66 -2.10 11.80
C GLY A 264 23.67 -3.26 11.92
N MET A 265 23.17 -4.47 12.17
CA MET A 265 24.02 -5.66 12.31
C MET A 265 24.16 -6.46 11.01
N SER A 266 23.80 -5.88 9.86
CA SER A 266 23.85 -6.52 8.53
C SER A 266 25.15 -7.29 8.24
N ASN A 267 26.30 -6.77 8.68
CA ASN A 267 27.62 -7.40 8.47
C ASN A 267 27.80 -8.76 9.17
N VAL A 268 27.03 -9.03 10.23
CA VAL A 268 27.09 -10.27 11.03
C VAL A 268 25.75 -11.00 11.07
N ALA A 269 24.69 -10.37 10.57
CA ALA A 269 23.36 -10.94 10.45
C ALA A 269 23.27 -11.92 9.26
N ILE A 270 22.40 -12.90 9.40
CA ILE A 270 22.11 -13.89 8.36
C ILE A 270 20.99 -13.33 7.49
N SER A 271 21.30 -13.10 6.20
CA SER A 271 20.33 -12.65 5.18
C SER A 271 19.49 -11.44 5.61
N PRO A 272 20.13 -10.32 6.02
CA PRO A 272 19.42 -9.13 6.48
C PRO A 272 18.64 -8.51 5.31
N SER A 273 17.35 -8.28 5.53
CA SER A 273 16.45 -7.68 4.55
C SER A 273 15.44 -6.76 5.23
N ILE A 274 14.95 -5.80 4.44
CA ILE A 274 13.78 -4.98 4.75
C ILE A 274 12.64 -5.55 3.91
N LEU A 275 11.56 -5.94 4.56
CA LEU A 275 10.43 -6.58 3.91
C LEU A 275 9.24 -5.63 3.88
N ARG A 276 8.59 -5.52 2.73
CA ARG A 276 7.20 -5.09 2.65
C ARG A 276 6.33 -6.34 2.69
N ALA A 277 5.32 -6.34 3.53
CA ALA A 277 4.47 -7.51 3.70
C ALA A 277 3.04 -7.16 4.10
N ASP A 278 2.14 -8.03 3.68
CA ASP A 278 0.79 -8.12 4.21
C ASP A 278 0.77 -9.04 5.44
N PHE A 279 -0.15 -8.77 6.37
CA PHE A 279 -0.35 -9.60 7.56
C PHE A 279 -1.77 -9.46 8.11
N THR A 280 -2.10 -10.27 9.11
CA THR A 280 -3.31 -10.12 9.91
C THR A 280 -2.96 -9.84 11.37
N GLN A 281 -3.68 -8.93 12.01
CA GLN A 281 -3.57 -8.64 13.44
C GLN A 281 -4.96 -8.42 14.01
N ASN A 282 -5.32 -9.21 15.02
CA ASN A 282 -6.63 -9.14 15.69
C ASN A 282 -7.85 -9.17 14.73
N GLY A 283 -7.72 -9.88 13.60
CA GLY A 283 -8.77 -9.99 12.59
C GLY A 283 -8.79 -8.85 11.55
N THR A 284 -7.93 -7.84 11.68
CA THR A 284 -7.75 -6.76 10.72
C THR A 284 -6.56 -7.07 9.80
N THR A 285 -6.72 -6.83 8.50
CA THR A 285 -5.62 -6.95 7.53
C THR A 285 -4.73 -5.72 7.59
N GLY A 286 -3.44 -5.92 7.74
CA GLY A 286 -2.43 -4.87 7.76
C GLY A 286 -1.44 -4.99 6.62
N GLU A 287 -0.78 -3.88 6.33
CA GLU A 287 0.38 -3.78 5.45
C GLU A 287 1.48 -3.03 6.20
N GLY A 288 2.74 -3.41 5.97
CA GLY A 288 3.85 -2.78 6.69
C GLY A 288 5.22 -3.00 6.10
N MET A 289 6.19 -2.33 6.72
CA MET A 289 7.64 -2.48 6.52
C MET A 289 8.26 -3.11 7.76
N PHE A 290 9.08 -4.14 7.56
CA PHE A 290 9.54 -5.04 8.62
C PHE A 290 11.05 -5.29 8.51
N THR A 291 11.75 -5.21 9.64
CA THR A 291 13.20 -5.48 9.71
C THR A 291 13.56 -6.29 10.95
N ALA A 292 14.56 -7.16 10.84
CA ALA A 292 15.05 -8.01 11.92
C ALA A 292 16.45 -8.57 11.56
N ASP A 293 17.47 -8.20 12.33
CA ASP A 293 18.85 -8.66 12.11
C ASP A 293 19.11 -9.95 12.91
N VAL A 294 19.09 -11.11 12.24
CA VAL A 294 19.27 -12.44 12.88
C VAL A 294 20.76 -12.78 13.01
N VAL A 295 21.28 -12.88 14.24
CA VAL A 295 22.70 -13.11 14.53
C VAL A 295 22.90 -14.44 15.28
N PRO A 296 23.77 -15.35 14.79
CA PRO A 296 24.02 -16.64 15.44
C PRO A 296 25.01 -16.52 16.61
N PHE A 297 24.71 -17.21 17.71
CA PHE A 297 25.57 -17.37 18.87
C PHE A 297 25.85 -18.84 19.17
N ALA A 298 27.12 -19.15 19.44
CA ALA A 298 27.54 -20.48 19.86
C ALA A 298 27.49 -20.61 21.39
N MET A 299 26.95 -21.71 21.89
CA MET A 299 27.08 -22.12 23.30
C MET A 299 28.17 -23.18 23.45
N CYS A 300 28.79 -23.26 24.63
CA CYS A 300 29.90 -24.18 24.91
C CYS A 300 29.55 -25.68 24.75
N THR A 301 28.27 -26.02 24.62
CA THR A 301 27.74 -27.38 24.46
C THR A 301 27.67 -27.85 23.00
N GLY A 302 28.12 -27.04 22.04
CA GLY A 302 27.99 -27.33 20.60
C GLY A 302 26.58 -27.05 20.04
N MET A 303 25.66 -26.59 20.90
CA MET A 303 24.37 -26.01 20.52
C MET A 303 24.52 -24.50 20.35
N GLY A 304 23.72 -23.90 19.47
CA GLY A 304 23.68 -22.45 19.27
C GLY A 304 22.29 -21.90 19.50
N TYR A 305 22.18 -20.58 19.54
CA TYR A 305 20.92 -19.85 19.50
C TYR A 305 21.07 -18.63 18.59
N TYR A 306 19.95 -18.06 18.18
CA TYR A 306 19.91 -16.80 17.46
C TYR A 306 19.46 -15.69 18.40
N SER A 307 20.09 -14.53 18.25
CA SER A 307 19.55 -13.28 18.76
C SER A 307 19.08 -12.46 17.58
N VAL A 308 18.00 -11.72 17.75
CA VAL A 308 17.51 -10.79 16.73
C VAL A 308 17.67 -9.38 17.23
N TYR A 309 18.28 -8.53 16.41
CA TYR A 309 18.55 -7.14 16.72
C TYR A 309 17.73 -6.21 15.83
N ASN A 310 17.52 -4.98 16.30
CA ASN A 310 16.81 -3.92 15.59
C ASN A 310 15.47 -4.36 14.99
N LEU A 311 14.73 -5.20 15.72
CA LEU A 311 13.45 -5.71 15.26
C LEU A 311 12.48 -4.53 15.17
N THR A 312 12.07 -4.21 13.95
CA THR A 312 11.24 -3.04 13.65
C THR A 312 10.01 -3.46 12.85
N VAL A 313 8.86 -2.96 13.27
CA VAL A 313 7.58 -3.04 12.57
C VAL A 313 7.08 -1.62 12.38
N LEU A 314 6.88 -1.19 11.15
CA LEU A 314 6.04 -0.04 10.81
C LEU A 314 4.84 -0.57 10.05
N SER A 315 3.63 -0.45 10.59
CA SER A 315 2.44 -0.98 9.92
C SER A 315 1.23 -0.07 10.05
N ALA A 316 0.29 -0.24 9.13
CA ALA A 316 -1.03 0.35 9.18
C ALA A 316 -2.06 -0.61 8.57
N GLU A 317 -3.34 -0.28 8.72
CA GLU A 317 -4.41 -1.00 8.04
C GLU A 317 -4.16 -1.04 6.53
N LYS A 318 -4.38 -2.22 5.94
CA LYS A 318 -4.13 -2.46 4.52
C LYS A 318 -4.90 -1.44 3.66
N GLY A 319 -4.23 -0.88 2.66
CA GLY A 319 -4.79 0.17 1.81
C GLY A 319 -4.60 1.60 2.35
N THR A 320 -4.18 1.76 3.61
CA THR A 320 -3.84 3.08 4.20
C THR A 320 -2.34 3.23 4.50
N PHE A 321 -1.56 2.15 4.39
CA PHE A 321 -0.14 2.16 4.75
C PHE A 321 0.69 3.15 3.94
N GLN A 322 0.38 3.37 2.66
CA GLN A 322 1.06 4.39 1.85
C GLN A 322 0.90 5.80 2.45
N ASP A 323 -0.28 6.12 2.97
CA ASP A 323 -0.56 7.41 3.60
C ASP A 323 0.14 7.50 4.96
N TRP A 324 0.21 6.40 5.71
CA TRP A 324 0.81 6.33 7.04
C TRP A 324 2.34 6.23 7.04
N HIS A 325 2.94 5.60 6.04
CA HIS A 325 4.37 5.27 6.01
C HIS A 325 5.26 6.51 6.29
N PRO A 326 5.07 7.68 5.64
CA PRO A 326 5.88 8.86 5.92
C PRO A 326 5.81 9.31 7.39
N THR A 327 4.62 9.23 7.99
CA THR A 327 4.40 9.64 9.40
C THR A 327 5.00 8.63 10.36
N LEU A 328 4.78 7.33 10.15
CA LEU A 328 5.39 6.27 10.95
C LEU A 328 6.93 6.34 10.90
N ASN A 329 7.47 6.63 9.72
CA ASN A 329 8.91 6.78 9.54
C ASN A 329 9.47 7.99 10.31
N LYS A 330 8.77 9.14 10.30
CA LYS A 330 9.13 10.32 11.11
C LYS A 330 9.09 10.05 12.61
N VAL A 331 8.12 9.27 13.06
CA VAL A 331 8.00 8.88 14.47
C VAL A 331 9.20 8.03 14.88
N LEU A 332 9.57 7.01 14.09
CA LEU A 332 10.75 6.18 14.34
C LEU A 332 12.05 6.98 14.32
N SER A 333 12.25 7.87 13.33
CA SER A 333 13.48 8.67 13.20
C SER A 333 13.69 9.64 14.35
N SER A 334 12.61 10.05 15.02
CA SER A 334 12.64 10.95 16.19
C SER A 334 13.02 10.26 17.50
N LEU A 335 13.13 8.93 17.51
CA LEU A 335 13.48 8.17 18.71
C LEU A 335 14.87 8.54 19.22
N ASN A 336 14.93 8.97 20.48
CA ASN A 336 16.17 9.31 21.15
C ASN A 336 16.22 8.75 22.57
N TYR A 337 17.06 7.75 22.78
CA TYR A 337 17.36 7.20 24.10
C TYR A 337 18.18 8.16 24.96
N THR A 338 17.91 8.17 26.28
CA THR A 338 18.66 8.97 27.23
C THR A 338 20.10 8.45 27.40
N PRO A 339 21.09 9.32 27.68
CA PRO A 339 22.47 8.89 27.93
C PRO A 339 22.59 7.86 29.06
N GLU A 340 21.74 7.96 30.09
CA GLU A 340 21.68 7.04 31.21
C GLU A 340 21.25 5.64 30.77
N PHE A 341 20.19 5.56 29.96
CA PHE A 341 19.71 4.29 29.41
C PHE A 341 20.77 3.67 28.49
N GLN A 342 21.35 4.46 27.57
CA GLN A 342 22.39 4.00 26.66
C GLN A 342 23.58 3.41 27.43
N SER A 343 24.07 4.13 28.43
CA SER A 343 25.18 3.66 29.28
C SER A 343 24.85 2.36 30.00
N PHE A 344 23.63 2.25 30.53
CA PHE A 344 23.17 1.03 31.21
C PHE A 344 23.07 -0.16 30.25
N ALA A 345 22.39 0.00 29.11
CA ALA A 345 22.23 -1.04 28.10
C ALA A 345 23.59 -1.53 27.59
N MET A 346 24.51 -0.60 27.30
CA MET A 346 25.87 -0.94 26.86
C MET A 346 26.65 -1.69 27.94
N SER A 347 26.47 -1.36 29.23
CA SER A 347 27.17 -2.05 30.33
C SER A 347 26.79 -3.53 30.47
N GLN A 348 25.57 -3.92 30.05
CA GLN A 348 25.12 -5.31 30.07
C GLN A 348 25.55 -6.12 28.83
N SER A 349 26.06 -5.45 27.79
CA SER A 349 26.46 -6.12 26.55
C SER A 349 27.86 -6.73 26.68
N ASN A 350 27.94 -8.06 26.72
CA ASN A 350 29.20 -8.80 26.86
C ASN A 350 29.99 -9.00 25.53
N GLN A 351 29.63 -8.32 24.44
CA GLN A 351 30.22 -8.58 23.12
C GLN A 351 31.10 -7.44 22.58
N ALA A 352 32.25 -7.83 22.00
CA ALA A 352 33.20 -6.96 21.32
C ALA A 352 32.75 -6.54 19.89
N ALA A 353 31.46 -6.37 19.61
CA ALA A 353 30.96 -6.08 18.26
C ALA A 353 30.17 -4.76 18.20
N SER A 354 30.88 -3.68 17.85
CA SER A 354 30.38 -2.46 17.19
C SER A 354 29.08 -1.77 17.65
N THR A 355 28.56 -1.97 18.86
CA THR A 355 27.42 -1.18 19.39
C THR A 355 27.87 0.19 19.92
N SER A 356 28.81 0.86 19.23
CA SER A 356 29.31 2.19 19.60
C SER A 356 28.71 3.33 18.75
N GLN A 357 27.85 3.03 17.78
CA GLN A 357 26.89 3.99 17.24
C GLN A 357 25.73 4.03 18.23
N SER A 358 25.39 5.21 18.75
CA SER A 358 24.38 5.35 19.82
C SER A 358 23.09 4.60 19.47
N LEU A 359 22.43 3.96 20.43
CA LEU A 359 21.19 3.20 20.17
C LEU A 359 20.14 4.05 19.42
N SER A 360 20.10 5.36 19.69
CA SER A 360 19.27 6.32 18.94
C SER A 360 19.65 6.42 17.46
N GLN A 361 20.95 6.43 17.16
CA GLN A 361 21.47 6.44 15.79
C GLN A 361 21.04 5.18 15.02
N SER A 362 20.94 4.02 15.67
CA SER A 362 20.43 2.80 15.02
C SER A 362 18.98 2.93 14.58
N ALA A 363 18.12 3.61 15.36
CA ALA A 363 16.73 3.86 14.97
C ALA A 363 16.62 4.84 13.79
N SER A 364 17.43 5.92 13.78
CA SER A 364 17.49 6.85 12.65
C SER A 364 18.05 6.18 11.39
N GLU A 365 19.14 5.42 11.49
CA GLU A 365 19.71 4.67 10.36
C GLU A 365 18.72 3.63 9.81
N MET A 366 17.95 2.97 10.68
CA MET A 366 16.89 2.05 10.27
C MET A 366 15.77 2.77 9.53
N SER A 367 15.34 3.92 10.05
CA SER A 367 14.34 4.78 9.41
C SER A 367 14.79 5.26 8.02
N ASP A 368 16.04 5.68 7.88
CA ASP A 368 16.62 6.06 6.58
C ASP A 368 16.64 4.87 5.61
N SER A 369 16.99 3.68 6.09
CA SER A 369 17.02 2.46 5.26
C SER A 369 15.62 2.00 4.83
N ILE A 370 14.62 2.13 5.72
CA ILE A 370 13.21 1.86 5.41
C ILE A 370 12.71 2.87 4.38
N MET A 371 12.99 4.16 4.57
CA MET A 371 12.62 5.21 3.61
C MET A 371 13.25 4.97 2.24
N SER A 372 14.53 4.64 2.18
CA SER A 372 15.22 4.31 0.93
C SER A 372 14.59 3.10 0.24
N SER A 373 14.22 2.06 0.99
CA SER A 373 13.53 0.88 0.46
C SER A 373 12.14 1.25 -0.07
N TRP A 374 11.41 2.09 0.66
CA TRP A 374 10.13 2.62 0.25
C TRP A 374 10.24 3.45 -1.04
N GLU A 375 11.27 4.28 -1.21
CA GLU A 375 11.47 5.05 -2.44
C GLU A 375 11.80 4.18 -3.66
N ASN A 376 12.37 2.98 -3.45
CA ASN A 376 12.72 2.03 -4.50
C ASN A 376 11.67 0.94 -4.76
N ARG A 377 10.48 1.05 -4.14
CA ARG A 377 9.41 0.06 -4.27
C ARG A 377 8.73 0.06 -5.65
N ASN A 378 8.02 -1.01 -5.95
CA ASN A 378 7.33 -1.18 -7.22
C ASN A 378 6.08 -0.28 -7.33
N ARG A 379 6.22 0.85 -8.03
CA ARG A 379 5.13 1.83 -8.24
C ARG A 379 3.90 1.24 -8.92
N SER A 380 4.04 0.27 -9.83
CA SER A 380 2.87 -0.34 -10.49
C SER A 380 2.01 -1.13 -9.50
N GLN A 381 2.62 -1.81 -8.53
CA GLN A 381 1.88 -2.51 -7.47
C GLN A 381 1.17 -1.53 -6.53
N ASP A 382 1.80 -0.39 -6.23
CA ASP A 382 1.16 0.67 -5.45
C ASP A 382 -0.07 1.24 -6.14
N ILE A 383 0.03 1.57 -7.44
CA ILE A 383 -1.10 2.12 -8.19
C ILE A 383 -2.30 1.16 -8.12
N MET A 384 -2.06 -0.13 -8.37
CA MET A 384 -3.11 -1.15 -8.27
C MET A 384 -3.67 -1.27 -6.84
N SER A 385 -2.80 -1.28 -5.82
CA SER A 385 -3.21 -1.36 -4.41
C SER A 385 -4.04 -0.14 -3.99
N GLN A 386 -3.64 1.06 -4.39
CA GLN A 386 -4.38 2.29 -4.09
C GLN A 386 -5.72 2.34 -4.82
N LYS A 387 -5.78 1.96 -6.09
CA LYS A 387 -7.05 1.83 -6.83
C LYS A 387 -8.02 0.86 -6.14
N GLN A 388 -7.52 -0.30 -5.71
CA GLN A 388 -8.33 -1.28 -4.98
C GLN A 388 -8.79 -0.75 -3.62
N SER A 389 -7.90 -0.06 -2.90
CA SER A 389 -8.20 0.57 -1.61
C SER A 389 -9.31 1.62 -1.75
N ASP A 390 -9.13 2.56 -2.69
CA ASP A 390 -10.09 3.63 -2.93
C ASP A 390 -11.45 3.05 -3.35
N ALA A 391 -11.48 2.06 -4.25
CA ALA A 391 -12.71 1.38 -4.65
C ALA A 391 -13.41 0.66 -3.47
N THR A 392 -12.64 0.01 -2.59
CA THR A 392 -13.18 -0.69 -1.42
C THR A 392 -13.73 0.29 -0.38
N LEU A 393 -13.07 1.43 -0.21
CA LEU A 393 -13.45 2.47 0.74
C LEU A 393 -14.51 3.44 0.19
N GLY A 394 -14.86 3.33 -1.10
CA GLY A 394 -15.88 4.16 -1.74
C GLY A 394 -15.40 5.54 -2.16
N TYR A 395 -14.11 5.69 -2.44
CA TYR A 395 -13.48 6.94 -2.84
C TYR A 395 -12.98 6.91 -4.28
N GLU A 396 -12.96 8.09 -4.88
CA GLU A 396 -12.16 8.41 -6.06
C GLU A 396 -11.11 9.47 -5.68
N ARG A 397 -10.18 9.76 -6.58
CA ARG A 397 -9.16 10.80 -6.36
C ARG A 397 -9.25 11.92 -7.37
N ILE A 398 -9.21 13.13 -6.84
CA ILE A 398 -9.17 14.36 -7.63
C ILE A 398 -7.91 15.16 -7.34
N VAL A 399 -7.40 15.84 -8.36
CA VAL A 399 -6.35 16.86 -8.25
C VAL A 399 -6.96 18.24 -8.41
N ASP A 400 -6.62 19.15 -7.50
CA ASP A 400 -6.85 20.58 -7.67
C ASP A 400 -5.79 21.13 -8.61
N THR A 401 -6.19 21.52 -9.82
CA THR A 401 -5.29 22.00 -10.87
C THR A 401 -4.62 23.34 -10.54
N GLU A 402 -5.12 24.10 -9.55
CA GLU A 402 -4.51 25.35 -9.11
C GLU A 402 -3.39 25.12 -8.09
N THR A 403 -3.58 24.17 -7.18
CA THR A 403 -2.63 23.90 -6.08
C THR A 403 -1.72 22.69 -6.35
N GLY A 404 -2.16 21.77 -7.21
CA GLY A 404 -1.53 20.47 -7.42
C GLY A 404 -1.84 19.43 -6.33
N ASN A 405 -2.66 19.78 -5.34
CA ASN A 405 -2.99 18.90 -4.23
C ASN A 405 -3.96 17.80 -4.68
N ILE A 406 -3.74 16.58 -4.18
CA ILE A 406 -4.60 15.43 -4.43
C ILE A 406 -5.48 15.18 -3.21
N TYR A 407 -6.76 14.92 -3.45
CA TYR A 407 -7.75 14.61 -2.42
C TYR A 407 -8.43 13.29 -2.74
N LYS A 408 -8.73 12.51 -1.70
CA LYS A 408 -9.72 11.43 -1.78
C LYS A 408 -11.10 12.08 -1.65
N ILE A 409 -12.06 11.71 -2.49
CA ILE A 409 -13.42 12.26 -2.46
C ILE A 409 -14.43 11.13 -2.63
N ASP A 410 -15.62 11.25 -2.02
CA ASP A 410 -16.68 10.24 -2.17
C ASP A 410 -16.99 9.99 -3.65
N ASN A 411 -17.14 8.73 -4.03
CA ASN A 411 -17.40 8.31 -5.41
C ASN A 411 -18.58 9.05 -6.08
N GLY A 412 -18.41 9.35 -7.36
CA GLY A 412 -19.43 9.97 -8.22
C GLY A 412 -19.36 11.49 -8.26
N PHE A 413 -18.36 12.11 -7.62
CA PHE A 413 -18.10 13.53 -7.75
C PHE A 413 -17.72 13.90 -9.20
N THR A 414 -16.82 13.14 -9.81
CA THR A 414 -16.35 13.43 -11.17
C THR A 414 -17.40 13.15 -12.26
N ASP A 415 -18.47 12.40 -11.92
CA ASP A 415 -19.59 12.13 -12.83
C ASP A 415 -20.47 13.36 -13.07
N TRP A 416 -20.62 14.25 -12.08
CA TRP A 416 -21.47 15.44 -12.19
C TRP A 416 -20.66 16.74 -12.27
N TYR A 417 -19.43 16.76 -11.74
CA TYR A 417 -18.60 17.95 -11.73
C TYR A 417 -18.03 18.21 -13.13
N ASP A 418 -18.50 19.29 -13.76
CA ASP A 418 -18.10 19.73 -15.11
C ASP A 418 -17.05 20.86 -15.10
N GLY A 419 -16.63 21.29 -13.90
CA GLY A 419 -15.68 22.38 -13.73
C GLY A 419 -14.25 21.98 -14.13
N SER A 420 -13.39 22.98 -14.35
CA SER A 420 -12.01 22.73 -14.77
C SER A 420 -11.01 22.62 -13.62
N ARG A 421 -11.41 23.00 -12.39
CA ARG A 421 -10.48 23.13 -11.25
C ARG A 421 -10.12 21.76 -10.67
N TYR A 422 -11.09 20.91 -10.43
CA TYR A 422 -10.88 19.57 -9.91
C TYR A 422 -10.98 18.54 -11.03
N LYS A 423 -9.95 17.72 -11.19
CA LYS A 423 -9.91 16.70 -12.24
C LYS A 423 -9.57 15.34 -11.66
N SER A 424 -10.02 14.26 -12.29
CA SER A 424 -9.52 12.92 -11.97
C SER A 424 -8.00 12.88 -12.11
N ILE A 425 -7.34 12.18 -11.21
CA ILE A 425 -5.90 11.99 -11.26
C ILE A 425 -5.50 11.04 -12.40
N THR A 426 -4.24 11.11 -12.84
CA THR A 426 -3.65 10.08 -13.70
C THR A 426 -3.16 8.87 -12.88
N ASP A 427 -2.87 7.76 -13.55
CA ASP A 427 -2.37 6.54 -12.89
C ASP A 427 -1.11 6.77 -12.05
N ASP A 428 -0.16 7.54 -12.57
CA ASP A 428 1.10 7.83 -11.85
C ASP A 428 0.86 8.59 -10.53
N GLN A 429 -0.18 9.42 -10.49
CA GLN A 429 -0.53 10.24 -9.32
C GLN A 429 -1.14 9.43 -8.16
N TYR A 430 -1.49 8.16 -8.35
CA TYR A 430 -1.88 7.29 -7.21
C TYR A 430 -0.75 7.06 -6.22
N THR A 431 0.50 7.26 -6.64
CA THR A 431 1.68 7.13 -5.77
C THR A 431 2.04 8.43 -5.05
N ASP A 432 1.37 9.54 -5.38
CA ASP A 432 1.59 10.83 -4.78
C ASP A 432 0.84 10.95 -3.44
N SER A 433 1.24 11.92 -2.62
CA SER A 433 0.62 12.16 -1.32
C SER A 433 -0.79 12.71 -1.48
N VAL A 434 -1.72 12.15 -0.70
CA VAL A 434 -3.07 12.70 -0.55
C VAL A 434 -3.04 13.72 0.59
N GLU A 435 -3.78 14.82 0.44
CA GLU A 435 -3.83 15.90 1.44
C GLU A 435 -4.95 15.67 2.46
N ALA A 436 -6.15 15.33 1.98
CA ALA A 436 -7.33 15.14 2.82
C ALA A 436 -8.36 14.24 2.13
N VAL A 437 -9.32 13.79 2.92
CA VAL A 437 -10.56 13.18 2.45
C VAL A 437 -11.64 14.25 2.41
N ILE A 438 -12.39 14.32 1.32
CA ILE A 438 -13.47 15.28 1.10
C ILE A 438 -14.78 14.51 1.02
N HIS A 439 -15.73 14.89 1.87
CA HIS A 439 -17.10 14.42 1.75
C HIS A 439 -17.98 15.51 1.16
N TRP A 440 -18.82 15.14 0.20
CA TRP A 440 -19.74 16.06 -0.48
C TRP A 440 -21.19 15.58 -0.33
N LYS A 441 -22.17 16.50 -0.47
CA LYS A 441 -23.58 16.26 -0.18
C LYS A 441 -24.50 16.45 -1.37
#